data_AF-A0A2I4CXP4-F1
#
_entry.id   AF-A0A2I4CXP4-F1
#
_cell.length_a   1.000
_cell.length_b   1.000
_cell.length_c   1.000
_cell.angle_alpha   90.00
_cell.angle_beta   90.00
_cell.angle_gamma   90.00
#
_symmetry.space_group_name_H-M   'P 1'
#
loop_
_entity.id
_entity.type
_entity.pdbx_description
1 polymer ?
#
loop_
_entity_poly.entity_id
_entity_poly.type
_entity_poly.pdbx_seq_one_letter_code
_entity_poly.pdbx_strand_id
1 'polypeptide(L)'
;MAAIVRLSSVCRRGVKPLFYQRSLLVRPVVVQHKEHEQRPLLTARIHSSQALHAGSGSKAASLHWTAERVLSVVLLALGPAAYFNPGPVMDYSLAAALVLHGHW
;
A
#
# COMPACT_ATOMS: atom_id res chain seq x y z
N MET A 1 -12.59 17.74 15.05
CA MET A 1 -13.51 18.21 14.00
C MET A 1 -12.76 19.19 13.09
N ALA A 2 -13.18 19.28 11.82
CA ALA A 2 -12.73 20.14 10.70
C ALA A 2 -11.46 19.64 9.97
N ALA A 3 -11.52 19.05 8.76
CA ALA A 3 -12.02 19.49 7.44
C ALA A 3 -10.98 20.32 6.66
N ILE A 4 -10.26 19.66 5.74
CA ILE A 4 -9.34 20.31 4.80
C ILE A 4 -10.12 20.60 3.51
N VAL A 5 -10.46 21.87 3.31
CA VAL A 5 -11.09 22.40 2.09
C VAL A 5 -10.04 22.47 0.99
N ARG A 6 -10.21 21.70 -0.09
CA ARG A 6 -9.43 21.86 -1.33
C ARG A 6 -10.07 22.95 -2.19
N LEU A 7 -9.42 24.11 -2.30
CA LEU A 7 -9.73 25.10 -3.32
C LEU A 7 -9.20 24.62 -4.69
N SER A 8 -10.09 24.17 -5.56
CA SER A 8 -9.82 23.96 -6.98
C SER A 8 -9.97 25.28 -7.74
N SER A 9 -8.85 25.90 -8.08
CA SER A 9 -8.81 27.05 -9.01
C SER A 9 -9.04 26.55 -10.43
N VAL A 10 -10.18 26.91 -11.00
CA VAL A 10 -10.54 26.70 -12.40
C VAL A 10 -10.13 27.93 -13.19
N CYS A 11 -9.01 27.88 -13.91
CA CYS A 11 -8.72 28.83 -14.98
C CYS A 11 -9.19 28.24 -16.31
N ARG A 12 -10.44 28.55 -16.71
CA ARG A 12 -10.86 28.47 -18.11
C ARG A 12 -10.49 29.77 -18.81
N ARG A 13 -9.56 29.74 -19.77
CA ARG A 13 -9.54 30.74 -20.84
C ARG A 13 -9.02 30.09 -22.11
N GLY A 14 -9.95 29.87 -23.04
CA GLY A 14 -9.67 29.23 -24.32
C GLY A 14 -8.86 30.12 -25.24
N VAL A 15 -7.99 29.48 -26.03
CA VAL A 15 -7.50 29.98 -27.31
C VAL A 15 -7.34 28.75 -28.21
N LYS A 16 -8.07 28.71 -29.33
CA LYS A 16 -7.85 27.75 -30.41
C LYS A 16 -6.81 28.36 -31.36
N PRO A 17 -5.72 27.66 -31.70
CA PRO A 17 -5.03 27.92 -32.96
C PRO A 17 -5.51 26.87 -33.98
N LEU A 18 -6.27 27.36 -34.95
CA LEU A 18 -6.33 26.75 -36.27
C LEU A 18 -4.95 26.89 -36.92
N PHE A 19 -4.62 25.87 -37.72
CA PHE A 19 -3.68 25.84 -38.85
C PHE A 19 -2.53 24.84 -38.71
N TYR A 20 -2.63 23.82 -39.58
CA TYR A 20 -1.57 23.34 -40.47
C TYR A 20 -0.41 22.59 -39.79
N GLN A 21 -0.31 21.27 -39.99
CA GLN A 21 0.38 20.72 -41.15
C GLN A 21 0.53 19.19 -41.00
N ARG A 22 0.52 18.54 -42.15
CA ARG A 22 0.49 17.11 -42.44
C ARG A 22 1.91 16.52 -42.31
N SER A 23 2.09 15.50 -41.47
CA SER A 23 3.29 14.65 -41.46
C SER A 23 2.87 13.19 -41.26
N LEU A 24 2.76 12.50 -42.40
CA LEU A 24 3.20 11.13 -42.69
C LEU A 24 3.20 10.10 -41.54
N LEU A 25 2.44 9.02 -41.79
CA LEU A 25 2.85 7.62 -41.65
C LEU A 25 3.93 7.33 -40.59
N VAL A 26 3.53 6.71 -39.48
CA VAL A 26 4.01 5.38 -39.06
C VAL A 26 3.16 5.00 -37.85
N ARG A 27 2.22 4.08 -38.07
CA ARG A 27 1.56 3.32 -37.00
C ARG A 27 2.48 2.13 -36.74
N PRO A 28 3.17 2.00 -35.60
CA PRO A 28 3.85 0.76 -35.30
C PRO A 28 2.76 -0.27 -34.98
N VAL A 29 2.38 -1.04 -35.98
CA VAL A 29 1.69 -2.31 -35.77
C VAL A 29 2.74 -3.22 -35.15
N VAL A 30 2.74 -3.28 -33.82
CA VAL A 30 3.45 -4.34 -33.10
C VAL A 30 2.70 -5.63 -33.43
N VAL A 31 3.23 -6.36 -34.41
CA VAL A 31 2.92 -7.77 -34.62
C VAL A 31 3.54 -8.53 -33.45
N GLN A 32 2.76 -8.73 -32.40
CA GLN A 32 3.03 -9.71 -31.35
C GLN A 32 2.53 -11.06 -31.86
N HIS A 33 3.30 -11.68 -32.75
CA HIS A 33 3.11 -13.07 -33.16
C HIS A 33 4.05 -13.96 -32.35
N LYS A 34 3.58 -14.39 -31.18
CA LYS A 34 3.96 -15.67 -30.61
C LYS A 34 2.79 -16.21 -29.80
N GLU A 35 2.04 -17.08 -30.45
CA GLU A 35 1.01 -17.91 -29.87
C GLU A 35 1.62 -18.80 -28.77
N HIS A 36 1.32 -18.51 -27.51
CA HIS A 36 1.20 -19.54 -26.48
C HIS A 36 0.31 -19.03 -25.34
N GLU A 37 -0.99 -19.15 -25.55
CA GLU A 37 -1.97 -19.50 -24.50
C GLU A 37 -1.94 -18.70 -23.18
N GLN A 38 -1.93 -17.36 -23.23
CA GLN A 38 -2.05 -16.54 -22.01
C GLN A 38 -3.02 -15.37 -22.16
N ARG A 39 -4.24 -15.59 -21.63
CA ARG A 39 -5.21 -14.69 -20.96
C ARG A 39 -5.38 -13.25 -21.48
N PRO A 40 -6.64 -12.75 -21.59
CA PRO A 40 -6.94 -11.48 -22.26
C PRO A 40 -6.15 -10.31 -21.67
N LEU A 41 -5.42 -9.63 -22.57
CA LEU A 41 -4.63 -8.43 -22.33
C LEU A 41 -5.49 -7.30 -21.73
N LEU A 42 -5.44 -7.18 -20.41
CA LEU A 42 -5.90 -6.01 -19.67
C LEU A 42 -4.82 -4.92 -19.79
N THR A 43 -4.80 -4.22 -20.92
CA THR A 43 -3.84 -3.13 -21.22
C THR A 43 -4.03 -1.88 -20.35
N ALA A 44 -4.99 -1.91 -19.41
CA ALA A 44 -5.05 -1.00 -18.28
C ALA A 44 -4.86 -1.81 -16.99
N ARG A 45 -3.63 -2.27 -16.73
CA ARG A 45 -3.26 -2.84 -15.44
C ARG A 45 -3.23 -1.70 -14.42
N ILE A 46 -4.39 -1.41 -13.83
CA ILE A 46 -4.47 -0.51 -12.68
C ILE A 46 -3.57 -1.10 -11.61
N HIS A 47 -2.58 -0.35 -11.13
CA HIS A 47 -1.79 -0.67 -9.92
C HIS A 47 -2.64 -0.56 -8.65
N SER A 48 -3.89 -1.03 -8.70
CA SER A 48 -4.69 -1.29 -7.51
C SER A 48 -4.24 -2.64 -6.99
N SER A 49 -3.74 -2.63 -5.74
CA SER A 49 -3.44 -3.82 -4.96
C SER A 49 -4.42 -4.95 -5.29
N GLN A 50 -3.86 -6.10 -5.62
CA GLN A 50 -4.48 -7.36 -6.00
C GLN A 50 -5.64 -7.76 -5.07
N ALA A 51 -6.82 -7.15 -5.23
CA ALA A 51 -8.01 -7.38 -4.41
C ALA A 51 -9.18 -7.93 -5.23
N LEU A 52 -8.93 -8.37 -6.47
CA LEU A 52 -9.99 -8.81 -7.37
C LEU A 52 -10.46 -10.26 -7.14
N HIS A 53 -9.90 -10.98 -6.17
CA HIS A 53 -10.39 -12.30 -5.73
C HIS A 53 -10.33 -12.54 -4.21
N ALA A 54 -10.16 -11.50 -3.39
CA ALA A 54 -10.25 -11.64 -1.93
C ALA A 54 -11.72 -11.58 -1.49
N GLY A 55 -12.45 -12.65 -1.73
CA GLY A 55 -13.77 -12.85 -1.12
C GLY A 55 -13.64 -12.76 0.41
N SER A 56 -14.57 -12.01 1.02
CA SER A 56 -14.66 -11.69 2.45
C SER A 56 -13.69 -10.59 2.91
N GLY A 57 -14.24 -9.51 3.49
CA GLY A 57 -13.52 -8.32 3.99
C GLY A 57 -12.62 -8.59 5.20
N SER A 58 -11.73 -9.57 5.07
CA SER A 58 -10.79 -9.99 6.10
C SER A 58 -9.79 -8.87 6.37
N LYS A 59 -9.85 -8.34 7.59
CA LYS A 59 -8.91 -7.33 8.10
C LYS A 59 -7.60 -7.93 8.60
N ALA A 60 -7.32 -9.21 8.32
CA ALA A 60 -6.17 -9.94 8.86
C ALA A 60 -4.83 -9.21 8.63
N ALA A 61 -4.57 -8.71 7.41
CA ALA A 61 -3.34 -7.98 7.11
C ALA A 61 -3.24 -6.65 7.90
N SER A 62 -4.32 -5.88 7.98
CA SER A 62 -4.33 -4.64 8.77
C SER A 62 -4.23 -4.87 10.28
N LEU A 63 -4.81 -5.98 10.77
CA LEU A 63 -4.70 -6.39 12.17
C LEU A 63 -3.28 -6.84 12.50
N HIS A 64 -2.63 -7.60 11.61
CA HIS A 64 -1.24 -8.01 11.78
C HIS A 64 -0.31 -6.79 11.89
N TRP A 65 -0.44 -5.83 10.97
CA TRP A 65 0.33 -4.59 11.01
C TRP A 65 0.08 -3.79 12.30
N THR A 66 -1.18 -3.71 12.75
CA THR A 66 -1.51 -3.01 14.00
C THR A 66 -0.93 -3.75 15.22
N ALA A 67 -0.99 -5.08 15.22
CA ALA A 67 -0.46 -5.91 16.29
C ALA A 67 1.05 -5.77 16.42
N GLU A 68 1.80 -5.70 15.31
CA GLU A 68 3.23 -5.40 15.34
C GLU A 68 3.52 -4.08 16.06
N ARG A 69 2.77 -3.02 15.75
CA ARG A 69 2.97 -1.70 16.39
C ARG A 69 2.62 -1.71 17.87
N VAL A 70 1.52 -2.37 18.24
CA VAL A 70 1.13 -2.54 19.65
C VAL A 70 2.22 -3.30 20.40
N LEU A 71 2.73 -4.40 19.83
CA LEU A 71 3.79 -5.19 20.43
C LEU A 71 5.09 -4.37 20.60
N SER A 72 5.45 -3.52 19.64
CA SER A 72 6.59 -2.61 19.77
C SER A 72 6.43 -1.62 20.93
N VAL A 73 5.23 -1.04 21.10
CA VAL A 73 4.95 -0.12 22.22
C VAL A 73 4.99 -0.84 23.55
N VAL A 74 4.42 -2.05 23.63
CA VAL A 74 4.49 -2.90 24.83
C VAL A 74 5.93 -3.21 25.18
N LEU A 75 6.73 -3.67 24.21
CA LEU A 75 8.14 -3.99 24.43
C LEU A 75 8.93 -2.77 24.91
N LEU A 76 8.67 -1.59 24.33
CA LEU A 76 9.28 -0.33 24.75
C LEU A 76 8.94 0.02 26.20
N ALA A 77 7.68 -0.15 26.62
CA ALA A 77 7.24 0.11 27.99
C ALA A 77 7.79 -0.92 28.98
N LEU A 78 8.01 -2.15 28.53
CA LEU A 78 8.48 -3.24 29.38
C LEU A 78 9.93 -3.03 29.86
N GLY A 79 10.77 -2.35 29.08
CA GLY A 79 12.15 -2.01 29.47
C GLY A 79 12.24 -1.27 30.81
N PRO A 80 11.65 -0.07 30.95
CA PRO A 80 11.62 0.64 32.23
C PRO A 80 10.80 -0.10 33.30
N ALA A 81 9.71 -0.78 32.94
CA ALA A 81 8.90 -1.53 33.91
C ALA A 81 9.71 -2.67 34.58
N ALA A 82 10.48 -3.42 33.80
CA ALA A 82 11.36 -4.47 34.31
C ALA A 82 12.51 -3.92 35.16
N TYR A 83 12.98 -2.71 34.87
CA TYR A 83 13.97 -2.02 35.70
C TYR A 83 13.43 -1.66 37.09
N PHE A 84 12.22 -1.08 37.17
CA PHE A 84 11.63 -0.67 38.44
C PHE A 84 11.02 -1.83 39.24
N ASN A 85 10.53 -2.87 38.58
CA ASN A 85 9.89 -4.01 39.22
C ASN A 85 10.42 -5.34 38.64
N PRO A 86 11.64 -5.75 39.01
CA PRO A 86 12.21 -7.00 38.56
C PRO A 86 11.43 -8.19 39.14
N GLY A 87 11.20 -9.21 38.31
CA GLY A 87 10.58 -10.44 38.76
C GLY A 87 10.12 -11.35 37.62
N PRO A 88 9.68 -12.57 37.92
CA PRO A 88 9.41 -13.61 36.93
C PRO A 88 8.39 -13.19 35.88
N VAL A 89 7.37 -12.42 36.27
CA VAL A 89 6.36 -11.92 35.35
C VAL A 89 6.96 -10.99 34.30
N MET A 90 7.88 -10.09 34.70
CA MET A 90 8.58 -9.22 33.75
C MET A 90 9.53 -10.02 32.86
N ASP A 91 10.26 -10.98 33.43
CA ASP A 91 11.21 -11.82 32.68
C ASP A 91 10.51 -12.63 31.58
N TYR A 92 9.40 -13.30 31.91
CA TYR A 92 8.61 -14.04 30.92
C TYR A 92 7.94 -13.12 29.90
N SER A 93 7.43 -11.97 30.34
CA SER A 93 6.82 -10.99 29.42
C SER A 93 7.85 -10.46 28.43
N LEU A 94 9.08 -10.18 28.89
CA LEU A 94 10.17 -9.69 28.07
C LEU A 94 10.63 -10.76 27.08
N ALA A 95 10.79 -12.00 27.53
CA ALA A 95 11.12 -13.13 26.66
C ALA A 95 10.05 -13.32 25.56
N ALA A 96 8.77 -13.33 25.93
CA ALA A 96 7.67 -13.48 24.97
C ALA A 96 7.63 -12.31 23.97
N ALA A 97 7.72 -11.07 24.45
CA ALA A 97 7.66 -9.89 23.61
C ALA A 97 8.86 -9.80 22.66
N LEU A 98 10.08 -10.10 23.13
CA LEU A 98 11.29 -10.10 22.29
C LEU A 98 11.24 -11.18 21.21
N VAL A 99 10.85 -12.41 21.56
CA VAL A 99 10.75 -13.51 20.60
C VAL A 99 9.69 -13.22 19.55
N LEU A 100 8.50 -12.78 19.98
CA LEU A 100 7.40 -12.50 19.06
C LEU A 100 7.71 -11.29 18.18
N HIS A 101 8.31 -10.23 18.73
CA HIS A 101 8.68 -9.03 17.97
C HIS A 101 9.82 -9.29 16.99
N GLY A 102 10.78 -10.16 17.33
CA GLY A 102 11.85 -10.53 16.41
C GLY A 102 11.40 -11.47 15.30
N HIS A 103 10.27 -12.17 15.48
CA HIS A 103 9.71 -13.06 14.47
C HIS A 103 8.82 -12.34 13.44
N TRP A 104 8.12 -11.29 13.85
CA TRP A 104 7.26 -10.45 12.98
C TRP A 104 8.06 -9.36 12.28
#